data_AF-X1SX26-F1
#
_entry.id   AF-X1SX26-F1
#
_cell.length_a   1.000
_cell.length_b   1.000
_cell.length_c   1.000
_cell.angle_alpha   90.00
_cell.angle_beta   90.00
_cell.angle_gamma   90.00
#
_symmetry.space_group_name_H-M   'P 1'
#
loop_
_entity.id
_entity.type
_entity.pdbx_description
1 polymer ?
#
loop_
_entity_poly.entity_id
_entity_poly.type
_entity_poly.pdbx_seq_one_letter_code
_entity_poly.pdbx_strand_id
1 'polypeptide(L)'
;MLNTVKNIWQKEKIKLFLEQSKPIIEDWKHTYYLWKSTPLAMIGTVIIFIFLTIAIFAPLLTSYSPTEQFMEERLLPPSSQHIFGTDQYGRDVFSRVVYGARVEVWIIFIVSIISVMIGIIVGITAGYFG
;
A
#
# COMPACT_ATOMS: atom_id res chain seq x y z
N MET A 1 -14.93 7.84 55.27
CA MET A 1 -15.59 6.70 54.61
C MET A 1 -15.82 6.91 53.12
N LEU A 2 -16.38 8.06 52.69
CA LEU A 2 -16.69 8.35 51.28
C LEU A 2 -15.46 8.41 50.34
N ASN A 3 -14.33 8.97 50.79
CA ASN A 3 -13.11 9.05 49.97
C ASN A 3 -12.47 7.68 49.68
N THR A 4 -12.67 6.71 50.59
CA THR A 4 -12.17 5.35 50.44
C THR A 4 -12.92 4.62 49.34
N VAL A 5 -14.24 4.74 49.30
CA VAL A 5 -15.10 4.12 48.27
C VAL A 5 -14.83 4.69 46.87
N LYS A 6 -14.62 6.01 46.76
CA LYS A 6 -14.33 6.68 45.49
C LYS A 6 -12.99 6.22 44.86
N ASN A 7 -11.97 6.01 45.70
CA ASN A 7 -10.67 5.49 45.28
C ASN A 7 -10.73 4.02 44.79
N ILE A 8 -11.61 3.21 45.38
CA ILE A 8 -11.80 1.82 44.98
C ILE A 8 -12.44 1.76 43.59
N TRP A 9 -13.52 2.52 43.38
CA TRP A 9 -14.22 2.62 42.09
C TRP A 9 -13.31 3.13 40.97
N GLN A 10 -12.43 4.08 41.27
CA GLN A 10 -11.48 4.61 40.29
C GLN A 10 -10.43 3.56 39.89
N LYS A 11 -9.93 2.78 40.84
CA LYS A 11 -8.98 1.69 40.57
C LYS A 11 -9.60 0.54 39.78
N GLU A 12 -10.84 0.15 40.09
CA GLU A 12 -11.57 -0.86 39.31
C GLU A 12 -11.85 -0.40 37.88
N LYS A 13 -12.27 0.87 37.70
CA LYS A 13 -12.51 1.43 36.36
C LYS A 13 -11.23 1.49 35.53
N ILE A 14 -10.10 1.85 36.13
CA ILE A 14 -8.78 1.83 35.48
C ILE A 14 -8.38 0.38 35.14
N LYS A 15 -8.60 -0.57 36.05
CA LYS A 15 -8.27 -1.98 35.82
C LYS A 15 -9.10 -2.59 34.69
N LEU A 16 -10.40 -2.31 34.64
CA LEU A 16 -11.30 -2.70 33.55
C LEU A 16 -10.88 -2.07 32.22
N PHE A 17 -10.54 -0.78 32.21
CA PHE A 17 -10.04 -0.12 31.00
C PHE A 17 -8.72 -0.72 30.51
N LEU A 18 -7.80 -1.03 31.43
CA LEU A 18 -6.52 -1.68 31.12
C LEU A 18 -6.72 -3.12 30.61
N GLU A 19 -7.69 -3.84 31.13
CA GLU A 19 -8.01 -5.21 30.71
C GLU A 19 -8.71 -5.24 29.34
N GLN A 20 -9.56 -4.24 29.07
CA GLN A 20 -10.20 -4.04 27.77
C GLN A 20 -9.26 -3.49 26.68
N SER A 21 -8.11 -2.92 27.05
CA SER A 21 -7.08 -2.42 26.12
C SER A 21 -5.91 -3.37 25.87
N LYS A 22 -5.85 -4.51 26.59
CA LYS A 22 -4.96 -5.64 26.27
C LYS A 22 -5.20 -6.36 24.92
N PRO A 23 -6.42 -6.45 24.34
CA PRO A 23 -6.63 -7.28 23.15
C PRO A 23 -5.86 -6.76 21.93
N ILE A 24 -5.65 -5.44 21.83
CA ILE A 24 -5.01 -4.84 20.66
C ILE A 24 -3.59 -5.37 20.43
N ILE A 25 -2.79 -5.56 21.49
CA ILE A 25 -1.37 -5.95 21.36
C ILE A 25 -1.21 -7.47 21.16
N GLU A 26 -2.09 -8.25 21.77
CA GLU A 26 -2.11 -9.71 21.65
C GLU A 26 -2.63 -10.15 20.26
N ASP A 27 -3.56 -9.37 19.68
CA ASP A 27 -4.12 -9.60 18.36
C ASP A 27 -3.12 -9.42 17.21
N TRP A 28 -2.07 -8.62 17.34
CA TRP A 28 -1.09 -8.45 16.24
C TRP A 28 -0.30 -9.74 15.97
N LYS A 29 0.05 -10.48 17.01
CA LYS A 29 0.73 -11.78 16.87
C LYS A 29 -0.19 -12.79 16.22
N HIS A 30 -1.46 -12.80 16.64
CA HIS A 30 -2.48 -13.69 16.10
C HIS A 30 -2.80 -13.35 14.64
N THR A 31 -2.97 -12.07 14.32
CA THR A 31 -3.20 -11.58 12.96
C THR A 31 -2.02 -11.89 12.04
N TYR A 32 -0.78 -11.71 12.50
CA TYR A 32 0.41 -12.08 11.72
C TYR A 32 0.51 -13.59 11.49
N TYR A 33 0.17 -14.39 12.50
CA TYR A 33 0.11 -15.85 12.38
C TYR A 33 -0.95 -16.28 11.35
N LEU A 34 -2.16 -15.71 11.42
CA LEU A 34 -3.23 -15.95 10.46
C LEU A 34 -2.83 -15.53 9.04
N TRP A 35 -2.18 -14.36 8.91
CA TRP A 35 -1.70 -13.85 7.64
C TRP A 35 -0.68 -14.79 6.99
N LYS A 36 0.28 -15.32 7.76
CA LYS A 36 1.23 -16.32 7.24
C LYS A 36 0.59 -17.66 6.92
N SER A 37 -0.44 -18.05 7.68
CA SER A 37 -1.13 -19.33 7.46
C SER A 37 -2.02 -19.33 6.21
N THR A 38 -2.35 -18.15 5.67
CA THR A 38 -3.22 -18.00 4.50
C THR A 38 -2.38 -17.81 3.23
N PRO A 39 -2.32 -18.81 2.32
CA PRO A 39 -1.46 -18.75 1.15
C PRO A 39 -1.84 -17.61 0.19
N LEU A 40 -3.13 -17.29 0.04
CA LEU A 40 -3.60 -16.16 -0.78
C LEU A 40 -3.07 -14.82 -0.27
N ALA A 41 -3.09 -14.61 1.05
CA ALA A 41 -2.63 -13.36 1.65
C ALA A 41 -1.10 -13.22 1.52
N MET A 42 -0.37 -14.33 1.62
CA MET A 42 1.07 -14.34 1.35
C MET A 42 1.41 -14.05 -0.11
N ILE A 43 0.69 -14.65 -1.07
CA ILE A 43 0.88 -14.39 -2.51
C ILE A 43 0.66 -12.90 -2.82
N GLY A 44 -0.45 -12.33 -2.34
CA GLY A 44 -0.73 -10.90 -2.52
C GLY A 44 0.37 -10.00 -1.93
N THR A 45 0.87 -10.35 -0.75
CA THR A 45 1.96 -9.63 -0.09
C THR A 45 3.24 -9.66 -0.92
N VAL A 46 3.62 -10.83 -1.46
CA VAL A 46 4.80 -10.98 -2.30
C VAL A 46 4.67 -10.16 -3.59
N ILE A 47 3.50 -10.19 -4.24
CA ILE A 47 3.25 -9.41 -5.45
C ILE A 47 3.42 -7.91 -5.17
N ILE A 48 2.77 -7.39 -4.12
CA ILE A 48 2.88 -5.98 -3.73
C ILE A 48 4.35 -5.63 -3.42
N PHE A 49 5.06 -6.49 -2.71
CA PHE A 49 6.45 -6.27 -2.36
C PHE A 49 7.35 -6.20 -3.59
N ILE A 50 7.13 -7.05 -4.60
CA ILE A 50 7.85 -7.01 -5.88
C ILE A 50 7.60 -5.67 -6.59
N PHE A 51 6.33 -5.24 -6.73
CA PHE A 51 6.01 -3.96 -7.38
C PHE A 51 6.60 -2.76 -6.65
N LEU A 52 6.54 -2.73 -5.31
CA LEU A 52 7.16 -1.67 -4.51
C LEU A 52 8.68 -1.64 -4.70
N THR A 53 9.32 -2.81 -4.75
CA THR A 53 10.76 -2.91 -5.00
C THR A 53 11.10 -2.36 -6.39
N ILE A 54 10.37 -2.77 -7.43
CA ILE A 54 10.56 -2.25 -8.80
C ILE A 54 10.36 -0.73 -8.84
N ALA A 55 9.33 -0.21 -8.19
CA ALA A 55 9.02 1.22 -8.15
C ALA A 55 10.10 2.06 -7.43
N ILE A 56 10.66 1.55 -6.33
CA ILE A 56 11.71 2.23 -5.55
C ILE A 56 13.05 2.17 -6.29
N PHE A 57 13.40 1.00 -6.82
CA PHE A 57 14.66 0.78 -7.54
C PHE A 57 14.58 1.12 -9.03
N ALA A 58 13.46 1.68 -9.49
CA ALA A 58 13.26 2.12 -10.88
C ALA A 58 14.46 2.88 -11.47
N PRO A 59 14.98 3.96 -10.85
CA PRO A 59 16.12 4.70 -11.40
C PRO A 59 17.45 3.91 -11.41
N LEU A 60 17.54 2.79 -10.67
CA LEU A 60 18.70 1.90 -10.68
C LEU A 60 18.56 0.76 -11.68
N LEU A 61 17.32 0.41 -12.05
CA LEU A 61 17.00 -0.72 -12.95
C LEU A 61 17.04 -0.32 -14.43
N THR A 62 17.00 0.97 -14.74
CA THR A 62 16.92 1.47 -16.11
C THR A 62 18.05 2.44 -16.39
N SER A 63 18.85 2.17 -17.43
CA SER A 63 19.91 3.09 -17.90
C SER A 63 19.38 4.22 -18.80
N TYR A 64 18.16 4.08 -19.33
CA TYR A 64 17.55 5.01 -20.27
C TYR A 64 16.52 5.91 -19.57
N SER A 65 16.48 7.18 -19.98
CA SER A 65 15.46 8.11 -19.52
C SER A 65 14.09 7.74 -20.12
N PRO A 66 13.01 7.64 -19.32
CA PRO A 66 11.67 7.23 -19.79
C PRO A 66 11.03 8.26 -20.74
N THR A 67 11.62 9.45 -20.85
CA THR A 67 11.08 10.58 -21.61
C THR A 67 11.94 10.92 -22.83
N GLU A 68 13.15 10.35 -22.94
CA GLU A 68 14.02 10.58 -24.10
C GLU A 68 13.44 9.92 -25.36
N GLN A 69 13.41 10.67 -26.45
CA GLN A 69 12.79 10.28 -27.72
C GLN A 69 13.86 10.21 -28.79
N PHE A 70 14.00 9.03 -29.41
CA PHE A 70 14.89 8.81 -30.55
C PHE A 70 14.05 8.47 -31.77
N MET A 71 13.74 9.48 -32.60
CA MET A 71 12.90 9.31 -33.79
C MET A 71 13.48 8.33 -34.81
N GLU A 72 14.79 8.08 -34.78
CA GLU A 72 15.48 7.11 -35.64
C GLU A 72 15.25 5.66 -35.18
N GLU A 73 14.90 5.47 -33.90
CA GLU A 73 14.78 4.16 -33.24
C GLU A 73 13.32 3.80 -32.96
N ARG A 74 12.39 4.17 -33.86
CA ARG A 74 10.95 3.93 -33.68
C ARG A 74 10.58 2.49 -34.05
N LEU A 75 9.70 1.89 -33.25
CA LEU A 75 9.11 0.55 -33.50
C LEU A 75 10.16 -0.55 -33.67
N LEU A 76 11.27 -0.45 -32.93
CA LEU A 76 12.28 -1.49 -32.92
C LEU A 76 11.76 -2.73 -32.15
N PRO A 77 12.05 -3.94 -32.65
CA PRO A 77 11.73 -5.16 -31.94
C PRO A 77 12.56 -5.29 -30.64
N PRO A 78 12.18 -6.19 -29.72
CA PRO A 78 12.95 -6.46 -28.50
C PRO A 78 14.41 -6.81 -28.81
N SER A 79 15.34 -6.14 -28.15
CA SER A 79 16.79 -6.31 -28.28
C SER A 79 17.49 -6.22 -26.93
N SER A 80 18.79 -6.52 -26.87
CA SER A 80 19.57 -6.35 -25.64
C SER A 80 19.70 -4.89 -25.20
N GLN A 81 19.57 -3.94 -26.13
CA GLN A 81 19.50 -2.50 -25.84
C GLN A 81 18.10 -2.09 -25.39
N HIS A 82 17.05 -2.62 -26.03
CA HIS A 82 15.66 -2.35 -25.71
C HIS A 82 14.94 -3.65 -25.33
N ILE A 83 14.95 -3.99 -24.04
CA ILE A 83 14.45 -5.28 -23.52
C ILE A 83 13.03 -5.57 -24.02
N PHE A 84 12.17 -4.55 -24.10
CA PHE A 84 10.79 -4.66 -24.60
C PHE A 84 10.57 -3.96 -25.95
N GLY A 85 11.65 -3.54 -26.62
CA GLY A 85 11.57 -2.72 -27.83
C GLY A 85 11.22 -1.26 -27.56
N THR A 86 10.98 -0.53 -28.64
CA THR A 86 10.67 0.90 -28.58
C THR A 86 9.25 1.20 -29.05
N ASP A 87 8.68 2.29 -28.54
CA ASP A 87 7.34 2.74 -28.94
C ASP A 87 7.34 3.54 -30.26
N GLN A 88 6.15 4.00 -30.65
CA GLN A 88 5.96 4.85 -31.83
C GLN A 88 6.68 6.21 -31.78
N TYR A 89 7.32 6.57 -30.67
CA TYR A 89 8.14 7.77 -30.50
C TYR A 89 9.61 7.43 -30.26
N GLY A 90 9.98 6.15 -30.39
CA GLY A 90 11.35 5.68 -30.16
C GLY A 90 11.77 5.73 -28.70
N ARG A 91 10.80 5.59 -27.78
CA ARG A 91 11.06 5.52 -26.34
C ARG A 91 11.16 4.08 -25.91
N ASP A 92 12.08 3.78 -24.99
CA ASP A 92 12.25 2.44 -24.43
C ASP A 92 11.03 2.01 -23.60
N VAL A 93 10.35 0.94 -24.02
CA VAL A 93 9.11 0.47 -23.39
C VAL A 93 9.37 -0.08 -21.99
N PHE A 94 10.49 -0.75 -21.78
CA PHE A 94 10.87 -1.31 -20.48
C PHE A 94 11.02 -0.21 -19.42
N SER A 95 11.76 0.84 -19.75
CA SER A 95 11.96 2.00 -18.88
C SER A 95 10.64 2.70 -18.56
N ARG A 96 9.72 2.80 -19.53
CA ARG A 96 8.37 3.36 -19.28
C ARG A 96 7.52 2.51 -18.34
N VAL A 97 7.60 1.18 -18.42
CA VAL A 97 6.88 0.28 -17.50
C VAL A 97 7.44 0.41 -16.08
N VAL A 98 8.76 0.40 -15.92
CA VAL A 98 9.43 0.49 -14.61
C VAL A 98 9.17 1.85 -13.94
N TYR A 99 9.31 2.95 -14.67
CA TYR A 99 8.94 4.27 -14.16
C TYR A 99 7.42 4.43 -13.97
N GLY A 100 6.61 3.76 -14.80
CA GLY A 100 5.16 3.70 -14.65
C GLY A 100 4.74 3.12 -13.29
N ALA A 101 5.41 2.05 -12.83
CA ALA A 101 5.15 1.47 -11.52
C ALA A 101 5.35 2.48 -10.37
N ARG A 102 6.34 3.39 -10.48
CA ARG A 102 6.54 4.47 -9.50
C ARG A 102 5.40 5.49 -9.49
N VAL A 103 4.86 5.82 -10.66
CA VAL A 103 3.72 6.73 -10.79
C VAL A 103 2.44 6.09 -10.24
N GLU A 104 2.22 4.80 -10.49
CA GLU A 104 1.05 4.08 -9.99
C GLU A 104 0.96 4.08 -8.46
N VAL A 105 2.09 3.93 -7.75
CA VAL A 105 2.11 4.00 -6.27
C VAL A 105 1.53 5.32 -5.77
N TRP A 106 1.90 6.44 -6.39
CA TRP A 106 1.36 7.75 -6.03
C TRP A 106 -0.13 7.88 -6.35
N ILE A 107 -0.57 7.39 -7.51
CA ILE A 107 -1.98 7.43 -7.91
C ILE A 107 -2.82 6.62 -6.91
N ILE A 108 -2.43 5.38 -6.62
CA ILE A 108 -3.15 4.49 -5.70
C ILE A 108 -3.23 5.13 -4.30
N PHE A 109 -2.16 5.75 -3.83
CA PHE A 109 -2.14 6.43 -2.54
C PHE A 109 -3.17 7.57 -2.47
N ILE A 110 -3.18 8.45 -3.48
CA ILE A 110 -4.12 9.57 -3.53
C ILE A 110 -5.56 9.08 -3.67
N VAL A 111 -5.81 8.11 -4.56
CA VAL A 111 -7.12 7.50 -4.76
C VAL A 111 -7.64 6.90 -3.46
N SER A 112 -6.80 6.17 -2.72
CA SER A 112 -7.18 5.53 -1.46
C SER A 112 -7.64 6.55 -0.41
N ILE A 113 -6.95 7.68 -0.28
CA ILE A 113 -7.34 8.76 0.64
C ILE A 113 -8.72 9.28 0.28
N ILE A 114 -8.94 9.60 -0.99
CA ILE A 114 -10.23 10.14 -1.47
C ILE A 114 -11.35 9.11 -1.25
N SER A 115 -11.12 7.85 -1.60
CA SER A 115 -12.09 6.77 -1.42
C SER A 115 -12.48 6.58 0.05
N VAL A 116 -11.52 6.63 0.98
CA VAL A 116 -11.80 6.55 2.42
C VAL A 116 -12.63 7.75 2.87
N MET A 117 -12.30 8.97 2.45
CA MET A 117 -13.09 10.15 2.83
C MET A 117 -14.54 10.05 2.35
N ILE A 118 -14.76 9.66 1.09
CA ILE A 118 -16.10 9.47 0.54
C ILE A 118 -16.82 8.35 1.29
N GLY A 119 -16.15 7.22 1.51
CA GLY A 119 -16.70 6.08 2.24
C GLY A 119 -17.13 6.43 3.66
N ILE A 120 -16.36 7.26 4.36
CA ILE A 120 -16.72 7.76 5.70
C ILE A 120 -17.98 8.61 5.65
N ILE A 121 -18.09 9.55 4.71
CA ILE A 121 -19.26 10.41 4.57
C ILE A 121 -20.52 9.57 4.32
N VAL A 122 -20.44 8.64 3.37
CA VAL A 122 -21.56 7.74 3.04
C VAL A 122 -21.88 6.79 4.21
N GLY A 123 -20.87 6.28 4.89
CA GLY A 123 -21.06 5.40 6.05
C GLY A 123 -21.76 6.11 7.22
N ILE A 124 -21.38 7.36 7.51
CA ILE A 124 -22.01 8.16 8.56
C ILE A 124 -23.47 8.47 8.21
N THR A 125 -23.74 8.89 6.97
CA THR A 125 -25.13 9.19 6.57
C THR A 125 -25.99 7.94 6.61
N ALA A 126 -25.51 6.81 6.08
CA ALA A 126 -26.23 5.54 6.14
C ALA A 126 -26.48 5.09 7.58
N GLY A 127 -25.48 5.20 8.47
CA GLY A 127 -25.64 4.83 9.89
C GLY A 127 -26.52 5.78 10.70
N TYR A 128 -26.73 7.01 10.23
CA TYR A 128 -27.64 7.96 10.88
C TYR A 128 -29.11 7.74 10.47
N PHE A 129 -29.36 7.34 9.22
CA PHE A 129 -30.71 7.18 8.67
C PHE A 129 -31.24 5.74 8.66
N GLY A 130 -30.36 4.73 8.79
CA GLY A 130 -30.72 3.31 8.87
C GLY A 130 -30.91 2.86 10.31
#